data_AF-A0A109LL19-F1
#
_entry.id   AF-A0A109LL19-F1
#
_cell.length_a   1.000
_cell.length_b   1.000
_cell.length_c   1.000
_cell.angle_alpha   90.00
_cell.angle_beta   90.00
_cell.angle_gamma   90.00
#
_symmetry.space_group_name_H-M   'P 1'
#
loop_
_entity.id
_entity.type
_entity.pdbx_description
1 polymer ?
#
loop_
_entity_poly.entity_id
_entity_poly.type
_entity_poly.pdbx_seq_one_letter_code
_entity_poly.pdbx_strand_id
1 'polypeptide(L)'
;MLPGGALILSEKLRFNDVDEHALLTDLHIAFKRANGYSELEIAQKRSAIENVMKPDSLEEHRERLLAAGFSKVVPWFQCLNFASLIALP
;
A
#
# COMPACT_ATOMS: atom_id res chain seq x y z
N MET A 1 -16.50 0.54 16.59
CA MET A 1 -16.63 -0.84 16.09
C MET A 1 -17.35 -1.68 17.14
N LEU A 2 -18.04 -2.75 16.74
CA LEU A 2 -18.52 -3.74 17.70
C LEU A 2 -17.33 -4.39 18.42
N PRO A 3 -17.47 -4.80 19.70
CA PRO A 3 -16.45 -5.57 20.39
C PRO A 3 -16.02 -6.79 19.56
N GLY A 4 -14.71 -6.94 19.33
CA GLY A 4 -14.14 -8.02 18.50
C GLY A 4 -14.07 -7.73 16.99
N GLY A 5 -14.46 -6.54 16.54
CA GLY A 5 -14.25 -6.12 15.14
C GLY A 5 -12.77 -5.94 14.80
N ALA A 6 -12.42 -6.10 13.53
CA ALA A 6 -11.10 -5.78 12.99
C ALA A 6 -11.26 -4.95 11.70
N LEU A 7 -10.37 -3.99 11.49
CA LEU A 7 -10.23 -3.28 10.22
C LEU A 7 -9.07 -3.88 9.45
N ILE A 8 -9.29 -4.18 8.17
CA ILE A 8 -8.21 -4.49 7.23
C ILE A 8 -8.05 -3.29 6.29
N LEU A 9 -6.85 -2.72 6.26
CA LEU A 9 -6.48 -1.61 5.39
C LEU A 9 -5.39 -2.09 4.43
N SER A 10 -5.71 -2.24 3.15
CA SER A 10 -4.76 -2.63 2.11
C SER A 10 -4.47 -1.45 1.20
N GLU A 11 -3.25 -0.97 1.21
CA GLU A 11 -2.85 0.28 0.56
C GLU A 11 -1.53 0.13 -0.20
N LYS A 12 -1.34 1.03 -1.18
CA LYS A 12 -0.04 1.22 -1.83
C LYS A 12 0.79 2.16 -0.95
N LEU A 13 2.01 1.74 -0.62
CA LEU A 13 2.89 2.49 0.26
C LEU A 13 3.81 3.44 -0.50
N ARG A 14 4.09 4.59 0.14
CA ARG A 14 5.25 5.43 -0.16
C ARG A 14 6.37 5.10 0.82
N PHE A 15 7.59 5.04 0.29
CA PHE A 15 8.80 4.82 1.10
C PHE A 15 9.58 6.13 1.15
N ASN A 16 10.13 6.45 2.32
CA ASN A 16 10.91 7.66 2.51
C ASN A 16 12.31 7.54 1.90
N ASP A 17 12.86 6.33 1.84
CA ASP A 17 14.08 6.03 1.12
C ASP A 17 13.79 5.98 -0.39
N VAL A 18 14.50 6.81 -1.15
CA VAL A 18 14.29 6.98 -2.59
C VAL A 18 14.72 5.73 -3.37
N ASP A 19 15.80 5.09 -2.95
CA ASP A 19 16.35 3.91 -3.62
C ASP A 19 15.45 2.69 -3.37
N GLU A 20 14.98 2.53 -2.13
CA GLU A 20 13.97 1.52 -1.78
C GLU A 20 12.68 1.74 -2.57
N HIS A 21 12.18 2.98 -2.62
CA HIS A 21 10.96 3.30 -3.34
C HIS A 21 11.06 2.99 -4.83
N ALA A 22 12.18 3.35 -5.45
CA ALA A 22 12.44 3.09 -6.87
C ALA A 22 12.51 1.59 -7.14
N LEU A 23 13.30 0.86 -6.34
CA LEU A 23 13.47 -0.59 -6.46
C LEU A 23 12.12 -1.33 -6.39
N LEU A 24 11.32 -1.06 -5.36
CA LEU A 24 10.03 -1.72 -5.16
C LEU A 24 9.01 -1.36 -6.25
N THR A 25 9.08 -0.13 -6.76
CA THR A 25 8.25 0.30 -7.90
C THR A 25 8.62 -0.44 -9.18
N ASP A 26 9.91 -0.58 -9.47
CA ASP A 26 10.40 -1.28 -10.65
C ASP A 26 10.07 -2.77 -10.60
N LEU A 27 10.27 -3.41 -9.44
CA LEU A 27 9.85 -4.79 -9.22
C LEU A 27 8.34 -4.98 -9.40
N HIS A 28 7.52 -4.00 -8.98
CA HIS A 28 6.07 -4.07 -9.19
C HIS A 28 5.70 -3.98 -10.67
N ILE A 29 6.41 -3.17 -11.46
CA ILE A 29 6.23 -3.11 -12.92
C ILE A 29 6.63 -4.43 -13.56
N ALA A 30 7.79 -4.99 -13.17
CA ALA A 30 8.27 -6.27 -13.67
C ALA A 30 7.28 -7.40 -13.34
N PHE A 31 6.72 -7.42 -12.13
CA PHE A 31 5.67 -8.36 -11.73
C PHE A 31 4.44 -8.26 -12.64
N LYS A 32 3.94 -7.05 -12.92
CA LYS A 32 2.79 -6.88 -13.83
C LYS A 32 3.09 -7.39 -15.24
N ARG A 33 4.28 -7.08 -15.77
CA ARG A 33 4.72 -7.58 -17.09
C ARG A 33 4.76 -9.11 -17.13
N ALA A 34 5.31 -9.74 -16.10
CA ALA A 34 5.39 -11.19 -16.01
C ALA A 34 4.02 -11.88 -15.93
N ASN A 35 2.99 -11.19 -15.42
CA ASN A 35 1.61 -11.68 -15.34
C ASN A 35 0.76 -11.37 -16.58
N GLY A 36 1.38 -10.94 -17.70
CA GLY A 36 0.68 -10.78 -18.98
C GLY A 36 -0.12 -9.49 -19.12
N TYR A 37 0.04 -8.52 -18.22
CA TYR A 37 -0.50 -7.17 -18.45
C TYR A 37 0.22 -6.54 -19.63
N SER A 38 -0.54 -6.08 -20.63
CA SER A 38 0.04 -5.40 -21.79
C SER A 38 0.67 -4.06 -21.37
N GLU A 39 1.72 -3.61 -22.05
CA GLU A 39 2.32 -2.30 -21.76
C GLU A 39 1.30 -1.15 -21.88
N LEU A 40 0.29 -1.31 -22.75
CA LEU A 40 -0.80 -0.36 -22.93
C LEU A 40 -1.73 -0.29 -21.72
N GLU A 41 -2.12 -1.43 -21.15
CA GLU A 41 -2.94 -1.50 -19.92
C GLU A 41 -2.16 -1.02 -18.70
N ILE A 42 -0.86 -1.32 -18.62
CA ILE A 42 0.04 -0.82 -17.58
C ILE A 42 0.10 0.71 -17.68
N ALA A 43 0.32 1.28 -18.87
CA ALA A 43 0.45 2.72 -19.09
C ALA A 43 -0.86 3.50 -18.88
N GLN A 44 -1.99 2.98 -19.35
CA GLN A 44 -3.30 3.62 -19.16
C GLN A 44 -3.73 3.66 -17.69
N LYS A 45 -3.58 2.55 -16.94
CA LYS A 45 -3.84 2.55 -15.49
C LYS A 45 -2.86 3.45 -14.73
N ARG A 46 -1.59 3.49 -15.16
CA ARG A 46 -0.57 4.39 -14.58
C ARG A 46 -0.99 5.84 -14.69
N SER A 47 -1.32 6.29 -15.89
CA SER A 47 -1.61 7.70 -16.16
C SER A 47 -2.92 8.18 -15.54
N ALA A 48 -3.91 7.30 -15.38
CA ALA A 48 -5.23 7.67 -14.87
C ALA A 48 -5.32 7.74 -13.34
N ILE A 49 -4.48 6.98 -12.61
CA ILE A 49 -4.61 6.81 -11.15
C ILE A 49 -3.32 7.11 -10.39
N GLU A 50 -2.13 6.79 -10.92
CA GLU A 50 -0.88 6.98 -10.15
C GLU A 50 -0.46 8.44 -10.00
N ASN A 51 -0.84 9.35 -10.91
CA ASN A 51 -0.53 10.79 -10.79
C ASN A 51 -1.48 11.55 -9.86
N VAL A 52 -2.59 10.93 -9.43
CA VAL A 52 -3.60 11.56 -8.56
C VAL A 52 -3.60 10.94 -7.16
N MET A 53 -3.31 9.65 -7.06
CA MET A 53 -3.20 8.94 -5.80
C MET A 53 -1.93 9.36 -5.07
N LYS A 54 -2.07 9.92 -3.86
CA LYS A 54 -0.96 10.26 -2.97
C LYS A 54 -0.80 9.13 -1.94
N PRO A 55 0.08 8.14 -2.18
CA PRO A 55 0.31 7.08 -1.23
C PRO A 55 1.01 7.63 0.02
N ASP A 56 0.57 7.15 1.18
CA ASP A 56 1.20 7.44 2.47
C ASP A 56 2.19 6.32 2.83
N SER A 57 3.07 6.59 3.78
CA SER A 57 3.96 5.59 4.37
C SER A 57 3.21 4.65 5.33
N LEU A 58 3.84 3.51 5.62
CA LEU A 58 3.30 2.53 6.56
C LEU A 58 3.13 3.15 7.96
N GLU A 59 4.08 3.98 8.36
CA GLU A 59 4.11 4.73 9.61
C GLU A 59 2.94 5.70 9.69
N GLU A 60 2.70 6.49 8.63
CA GLU A 60 1.56 7.41 8.57
C GLU A 60 0.22 6.69 8.67
N HIS A 61 0.05 5.56 7.99
CA HIS A 61 -1.15 4.73 8.13
C HIS A 61 -1.31 4.21 9.55
N ARG A 62 -0.22 3.73 10.18
CA ARG A 62 -0.22 3.24 11.55
C ARG A 62 -0.59 4.33 12.55
N GLU A 63 0.00 5.51 12.43
CA GLU A 63 -0.28 6.66 13.29
C GLU A 63 -1.73 7.11 13.17
N ARG A 64 -2.27 7.20 11.95
CA ARG A 64 -3.68 7.55 11.73
C ARG A 64 -4.65 6.54 12.35
N LEU A 65 -4.34 5.25 12.23
CA LEU A 65 -5.16 4.19 12.84
C LEU A 65 -5.10 4.24 14.37
N LEU A 66 -3.92 4.44 14.96
CA LEU A 66 -3.80 4.63 16.41
C LEU A 66 -4.57 5.88 16.88
N ALA A 67 -4.45 6.99 16.16
CA ALA A 67 -5.17 8.24 16.44
C ALA A 67 -6.70 8.10 16.28
N ALA A 68 -7.16 7.21 15.39
CA ALA A 68 -8.58 6.89 15.23
C ALA A 68 -9.16 6.03 16.37
N GLY A 69 -8.33 5.59 17.33
CA GLY A 69 -8.76 4.86 18.52
C GLY A 69 -8.59 3.34 18.44
N PHE A 70 -7.83 2.82 17.47
CA PHE A 70 -7.45 1.40 17.47
C PHE A 70 -6.30 1.17 18.46
N SER A 71 -6.44 0.21 19.38
CA SER A 71 -5.39 -0.11 20.37
C SER A 71 -4.17 -0.82 19.75
N LYS A 72 -4.37 -1.55 18.65
CA LYS A 72 -3.32 -2.35 18.02
C LYS A 72 -3.42 -2.30 16.50
N VAL A 73 -2.31 -1.96 15.87
CA VAL A 73 -2.18 -1.91 14.41
C VAL A 73 -0.94 -2.71 14.02
N VAL A 74 -1.13 -3.72 13.16
CA VAL A 74 -0.05 -4.63 12.75
C VAL A 74 -0.06 -4.80 11.23
N PRO A 75 1.08 -4.60 10.54
CA PRO A 75 1.22 -5.05 9.16
C PRO A 75 1.21 -6.58 9.14
N TRP A 76 0.22 -7.18 8.48
CA TRP A 76 0.10 -8.64 8.37
C TRP A 76 0.50 -9.17 7.00
N PHE A 77 0.59 -8.28 6.01
CA PHE A 77 1.05 -8.60 4.67
C PHE A 77 1.80 -7.41 4.07
N GLN A 78 2.90 -7.69 3.39
CA GLN A 78 3.57 -6.73 2.52
C GLN A 78 4.11 -7.46 1.29
N CYS A 79 3.82 -6.92 0.12
CA CYS A 79 4.33 -7.41 -1.15
C CYS A 79 4.73 -6.21 -2.00
N LEU A 80 6.04 -6.06 -2.21
CA LEU A 80 6.62 -4.92 -2.92
C LEU A 80 6.17 -3.60 -2.28
N ASN A 81 5.61 -2.69 -3.06
CA ASN A 81 5.08 -1.41 -2.61
C ASN A 81 3.60 -1.45 -2.18
N PHE A 82 3.05 -2.64 -1.88
CA PHE A 82 1.72 -2.79 -1.30
C PHE A 82 1.82 -3.42 0.08
N ALA A 83 1.04 -2.92 1.03
CA ALA A 83 0.93 -3.50 2.35
C ALA A 83 -0.53 -3.60 2.78
N SER A 84 -0.77 -4.52 3.71
CA SER A 84 -2.05 -4.65 4.39
C SER A 84 -1.81 -4.62 5.90
N LEU A 85 -2.58 -3.78 6.59
CA LEU A 85 -2.59 -3.65 8.04
C LEU A 85 -3.88 -4.23 8.60
N ILE A 86 -3.77 -4.89 9.74
CA ILE A 86 -4.90 -5.23 10.60
C ILE A 86 -4.91 -4.29 11.80
N ALA A 87 -6.04 -3.61 12.03
CA ALA A 87 -6.26 -2.74 13.18
C ALA A 87 -7.37 -3.31 14.07
N LEU A 88 -7.10 -3.39 15.36
CA LEU A 88 -7.98 -3.96 16.39
C LEU A 88 -8.36 -2.87 17.41
N PRO A 89 -9.61 -2.88 17.94
CA PRO A 89 -10.08 -1.96 18.97
C PRO A 89 -9.16 -1.91 20.19
#